data_AF-A0A8B6BK43-F1
#
_entry.id   AF-A0A8B6BK43-F1
#
_cell.length_a   1.000
_cell.length_b   1.000
_cell.length_c   1.000
_cell.angle_alpha   90.00
_cell.angle_beta   90.00
_cell.angle_gamma   90.00
#
_symmetry.space_group_name_H-M   'P 1'
#
loop_
_entity.id
_entity.type
_entity.pdbx_description
1 polymer ?
#
loop_
_entity_poly.entity_id
_entity_poly.type
_entity_poly.pdbx_seq_one_letter_code
_entity_poly.pdbx_strand_id
1 'polypeptide(L)'
;MMIRLVIVVLMLGGGQGHAKECKTNNIDYINNSNLLKLSGCTKIIGNINVVEASFEGDPYLNIPALHPYQLDVFKSVKEITGVLVVQGKHKDFKDLSFLGNLTTIYGRGSKRYQGASLSVAYSSIEALNLSSLKRIRNGNVVIAFNDRLCYADTVKFTNLFRRKEQQATVVKNRSKLECELTRKRCSTVCGTNGCWGPRRENCVGNITENNSIEDSFHIDDIL
;
A
#
# COMPACT_ATOMS: atom_id res chain seq x y z
N MET A 1 -29.92 -48.16 -33.00
CA MET A 1 -29.70 -47.95 -31.55
C MET A 1 -28.89 -46.69 -31.35
N MET A 2 -29.47 -45.73 -30.63
CA MET A 2 -28.94 -44.36 -30.49
C MET A 2 -27.65 -44.30 -29.68
N ILE A 3 -26.72 -43.50 -30.20
CA ILE A 3 -25.50 -43.03 -29.56
C ILE A 3 -25.88 -42.08 -28.41
N ARG A 4 -25.29 -42.27 -27.22
CA ARG A 4 -25.19 -41.21 -26.20
C ARG A 4 -23.75 -41.13 -25.70
N LEU A 5 -22.97 -40.29 -26.38
CA LEU A 5 -21.72 -39.74 -25.87
C LEU A 5 -22.07 -38.84 -24.68
N VAL A 6 -21.70 -39.23 -23.46
CA VAL A 6 -21.77 -38.33 -22.30
C VAL A 6 -20.52 -37.45 -22.36
N ILE A 7 -20.67 -36.24 -22.90
CA ILE A 7 -19.65 -35.21 -22.82
C ILE A 7 -19.59 -34.76 -21.36
N VAL A 8 -18.55 -35.18 -20.63
CA VAL A 8 -18.19 -34.59 -19.35
C VAL A 8 -17.62 -33.21 -19.65
N VAL A 9 -18.44 -32.17 -19.52
CA VAL A 9 -17.96 -30.80 -19.48
C VAL A 9 -17.20 -30.66 -18.17
N LEU A 10 -15.87 -30.75 -18.23
CA LEU A 10 -14.99 -30.21 -17.22
C LEU A 10 -15.29 -28.71 -17.17
N MET A 11 -16.13 -28.33 -16.21
CA MET A 11 -16.26 -26.94 -15.78
C MET A 11 -14.88 -26.52 -15.26
N LEU A 12 -14.06 -25.97 -16.15
CA LEU A 12 -13.01 -25.05 -15.75
C LEU A 12 -13.74 -23.94 -15.01
N GLY A 13 -13.72 -24.01 -13.68
CA GLY A 13 -14.21 -22.97 -12.80
C GLY A 13 -13.34 -21.73 -12.93
N GLY A 14 -13.45 -21.05 -14.07
CA GLY A 14 -13.09 -19.65 -14.21
C GLY A 14 -14.08 -18.86 -13.37
N GLY A 15 -13.82 -18.79 -12.07
CA GLY A 15 -14.57 -17.95 -11.17
C GLY A 15 -14.49 -16.52 -11.68
N GLN A 16 -15.61 -16.00 -12.21
CA GLN A 16 -15.81 -14.57 -12.34
C GLN A 16 -15.62 -13.98 -10.94
N GLY A 17 -14.44 -13.42 -10.67
CA GLY A 17 -14.08 -12.87 -9.37
C GLY A 17 -14.96 -11.66 -9.05
N HIS A 18 -16.13 -11.91 -8.48
CA HIS A 18 -16.99 -10.85 -7.96
C HIS A 18 -16.21 -10.04 -6.92
N ALA A 19 -16.30 -8.71 -7.05
CA ALA A 19 -15.70 -7.79 -6.10
C ALA A 19 -16.31 -8.03 -4.71
N LYS A 20 -15.51 -8.52 -3.76
CA LYS A 20 -15.94 -8.73 -2.38
C LYS A 20 -15.78 -7.44 -1.59
N GLU A 21 -16.90 -6.90 -1.09
CA GLU A 21 -16.91 -5.74 -0.21
C GLU A 21 -16.98 -6.17 1.26
N CYS A 22 -16.14 -5.58 2.11
CA CYS A 22 -16.06 -5.91 3.53
C CYS A 22 -16.14 -4.66 4.39
N LYS A 23 -16.93 -4.71 5.48
CA LYS A 23 -17.18 -3.55 6.35
C LYS A 23 -16.24 -3.55 7.55
N THR A 24 -15.74 -2.36 7.91
CA THR A 24 -14.88 -2.15 9.09
C THR A 24 -15.47 -1.10 10.05
N ASN A 25 -16.77 -0.82 9.97
CA ASN A 25 -17.43 0.26 10.73
C ASN A 25 -17.33 0.13 12.26
N ASN A 26 -17.16 -1.10 12.78
CA ASN A 26 -17.03 -1.39 14.21
C ASN A 26 -15.66 -2.02 14.54
N ILE A 27 -14.65 -1.73 13.71
CA ILE A 27 -13.28 -2.20 13.90
C ILE A 27 -12.43 -0.98 14.21
N ASP A 28 -12.01 -0.85 15.46
CA ASP A 28 -11.15 0.26 15.89
C ASP A 28 -9.76 0.13 15.26
N TYR A 29 -9.20 -1.08 15.27
CA TYR A 29 -7.93 -1.40 14.64
C TYR A 29 -7.88 -2.85 14.14
N ILE A 30 -6.99 -3.12 13.19
CA ILE A 30 -6.75 -4.46 12.65
C ILE A 30 -6.04 -5.31 13.70
N ASN A 31 -6.57 -6.49 13.99
CA ASN A 31 -6.01 -7.42 14.97
C ASN A 31 -6.40 -8.87 14.66
N ASN A 32 -5.88 -9.83 15.42
CA ASN A 32 -6.10 -11.27 15.18
C ASN A 32 -7.59 -11.70 15.23
N SER A 33 -8.46 -10.96 15.94
CA SER A 33 -9.88 -11.31 16.06
C SER A 33 -10.72 -10.95 14.81
N ASN A 34 -10.23 -10.02 13.99
CA ASN A 34 -10.98 -9.47 12.86
C ASN A 34 -10.35 -9.73 11.48
N LEU A 35 -9.04 -10.02 11.44
CA LEU A 35 -8.27 -10.12 10.21
C LEU A 35 -8.83 -11.13 9.20
N LEU A 36 -9.19 -12.34 9.66
CA LEU A 36 -9.68 -13.40 8.77
C LEU A 36 -11.01 -13.04 8.10
N LYS A 37 -11.84 -12.20 8.73
CA LYS A 37 -13.10 -11.72 8.15
C LYS A 37 -12.88 -10.83 6.93
N LEU A 38 -11.67 -10.29 6.78
CA LEU A 38 -11.26 -9.39 5.70
C LEU A 38 -10.51 -10.12 4.56
N SER A 39 -10.40 -11.44 4.62
CA SER A 39 -9.74 -12.24 3.56
C SER A 39 -10.49 -12.17 2.24
N GLY A 40 -9.77 -11.95 1.15
CA GLY A 40 -10.29 -11.90 -0.23
C GLY A 40 -11.11 -10.64 -0.54
N CYS A 41 -11.18 -9.67 0.36
CA CYS A 41 -11.90 -8.42 0.11
C CYS A 41 -11.17 -7.59 -0.94
N THR A 42 -11.90 -7.06 -1.91
CA THR A 42 -11.37 -6.13 -2.91
C THR A 42 -11.69 -4.69 -2.58
N LYS A 43 -12.67 -4.45 -1.70
CA LYS A 43 -13.06 -3.11 -1.25
C LYS A 43 -13.42 -3.10 0.23
N ILE A 44 -12.87 -2.14 0.96
CA ILE A 44 -13.15 -1.92 2.38
C ILE A 44 -14.13 -0.76 2.54
N ILE A 45 -15.31 -1.08 3.08
CA ILE A 45 -16.31 -0.11 3.51
C ILE A 45 -15.98 0.31 4.94
N GLY A 46 -15.19 1.37 5.08
CA GLY A 46 -14.73 1.90 6.35
C GLY A 46 -13.24 2.23 6.27
N ASN A 47 -12.58 2.18 7.42
CA ASN A 47 -11.18 2.52 7.59
C ASN A 47 -10.32 1.25 7.70
N ILE A 48 -9.03 1.38 7.43
CA ILE A 48 -8.01 0.40 7.85
C ILE A 48 -7.09 1.14 8.81
N ASN A 49 -7.06 0.71 10.07
CA ASN A 49 -6.17 1.26 11.08
C ASN A 49 -5.23 0.15 11.55
N VAL A 50 -3.94 0.25 11.21
CA VAL A 50 -2.88 -0.63 11.73
C VAL A 50 -2.11 0.19 12.75
N VAL A 51 -2.21 -0.16 14.03
CA VAL A 51 -1.66 0.64 15.13
C VAL A 51 -0.69 -0.19 15.99
N GLU A 52 -0.07 0.40 17.00
CA GLU A 52 0.85 -0.28 17.91
C GLU A 52 0.23 -1.54 18.54
N ALA A 53 -1.01 -1.43 19.04
CA ALA A 53 -1.79 -2.57 19.55
C ALA A 53 -2.05 -3.68 18.51
N SER A 54 -1.98 -3.39 17.19
CA SER A 54 -2.03 -4.45 16.17
C SER A 54 -0.85 -5.42 16.33
N PHE A 55 0.34 -4.92 16.67
CA PHE A 55 1.58 -5.69 16.76
C PHE A 55 1.95 -6.10 18.18
N GLU A 56 1.48 -5.40 19.21
CA GLU A 56 1.70 -5.78 20.61
C GLU A 56 0.63 -6.76 21.12
N GLY A 57 -0.53 -6.78 20.46
CA GLY A 57 -1.70 -7.48 20.95
C GLY A 57 -2.45 -6.65 22.01
N ASP A 58 -3.51 -7.23 22.54
CA ASP A 58 -4.35 -6.64 23.57
C ASP A 58 -4.61 -7.68 24.67
N PRO A 59 -3.83 -7.66 25.76
CA PRO A 59 -3.99 -8.60 26.87
C PRO A 59 -5.36 -8.50 27.55
N TYR A 60 -5.97 -7.31 27.58
CA TYR A 60 -7.27 -7.11 28.22
C TYR A 60 -8.38 -7.82 27.45
N LEU A 61 -8.31 -7.79 26.12
CA LEU A 61 -9.26 -8.48 25.24
C LEU A 61 -8.82 -9.90 24.85
N ASN A 62 -7.71 -10.40 25.40
CA ASN A 62 -7.09 -11.68 25.03
C ASN A 62 -6.81 -11.80 23.51
N ILE A 63 -6.37 -10.72 22.88
CA ILE A 63 -6.04 -10.69 21.45
C ILE A 63 -4.52 -10.81 21.31
N PRO A 64 -4.01 -11.86 20.65
CA PRO A 64 -2.56 -11.99 20.45
C PRO A 64 -2.04 -10.93 19.45
N ALA A 65 -0.75 -10.62 19.57
CA ALA A 65 0.01 -9.81 18.64
C ALA A 65 -0.08 -10.33 17.19
N LEU A 66 -0.19 -9.43 16.21
CA LEU A 66 -0.02 -9.78 14.80
C LEU A 66 1.45 -9.75 14.41
N HIS A 67 1.85 -10.72 13.59
CA HIS A 67 3.03 -10.58 12.77
C HIS A 67 2.70 -9.85 11.46
N PRO A 68 3.55 -8.94 10.93
CA PRO A 68 3.27 -8.16 9.73
C PRO A 68 2.84 -8.94 8.48
N TYR A 69 3.40 -10.14 8.24
CA TYR A 69 2.97 -10.99 7.09
C TYR A 69 1.47 -11.30 7.12
N GLN A 70 0.83 -11.30 8.29
CA GLN A 70 -0.59 -11.60 8.39
C GLN A 70 -1.43 -10.48 7.74
N LEU A 71 -0.91 -9.26 7.60
CA LEU A 71 -1.59 -8.17 6.90
C LEU A 71 -1.78 -8.46 5.39
N ASP A 72 -1.14 -9.49 4.85
CA ASP A 72 -1.31 -9.94 3.46
C ASP A 72 -2.74 -10.29 3.08
N VAL A 73 -3.67 -10.46 4.04
CA VAL A 73 -5.10 -10.56 3.76
C VAL A 73 -5.62 -9.38 2.92
N PHE A 74 -4.96 -8.23 2.99
CA PHE A 74 -5.32 -7.02 2.25
C PHE A 74 -4.69 -6.95 0.85
N LYS A 75 -3.87 -7.91 0.42
CA LYS A 75 -3.25 -7.89 -0.91
C LYS A 75 -4.27 -7.81 -2.04
N SER A 76 -5.50 -8.31 -1.84
CA SER A 76 -6.58 -8.20 -2.82
C SER A 76 -7.31 -6.84 -2.82
N VAL A 77 -7.10 -5.99 -1.80
CA VAL A 77 -7.82 -4.72 -1.64
C VAL A 77 -7.35 -3.71 -2.67
N LYS A 78 -8.32 -3.16 -3.42
CA LYS A 78 -8.14 -2.12 -4.43
C LYS A 78 -8.71 -0.78 -3.99
N GLU A 79 -9.64 -0.76 -3.05
CA GLU A 79 -10.35 0.45 -2.63
C GLU A 79 -10.61 0.48 -1.12
N ILE A 80 -10.40 1.64 -0.51
CA ILE A 80 -10.80 1.94 0.87
C ILE A 80 -11.73 3.14 0.83
N THR A 81 -12.95 2.98 1.33
CA THR A 81 -13.93 4.06 1.27
C THR A 81 -13.74 5.12 2.35
N GLY A 82 -13.09 4.78 3.46
CA GLY A 82 -12.74 5.67 4.56
C GLY A 82 -11.27 6.12 4.48
N VAL A 83 -10.56 5.99 5.59
CA VAL A 83 -9.15 6.38 5.74
C VAL A 83 -8.22 5.18 5.93
N LEU A 84 -6.94 5.38 5.62
CA LEU A 84 -5.85 4.46 5.96
C LEU A 84 -4.97 5.11 7.03
N VAL A 85 -4.84 4.47 8.18
CA VAL A 85 -3.98 4.90 9.29
C VAL A 85 -2.97 3.80 9.59
N VAL A 86 -1.69 4.16 9.63
CA VAL A 86 -0.58 3.28 10.01
C VAL A 86 0.24 3.96 11.10
N GLN A 87 0.17 3.44 12.32
CA GLN A 87 0.85 3.93 13.52
C GLN A 87 1.30 2.79 14.42
N GLY A 88 2.22 1.97 13.95
CA GLY A 88 2.74 0.83 14.71
C GLY A 88 4.12 0.40 14.23
N LYS A 89 4.86 -0.26 15.11
CA LYS A 89 6.23 -0.69 14.86
C LYS A 89 6.34 -2.20 15.02
N HIS A 90 7.10 -2.83 14.14
CA HIS A 90 7.55 -4.21 14.28
C HIS A 90 8.85 -4.38 13.51
N LYS A 91 9.77 -5.22 14.00
CA LYS A 91 11.10 -5.39 13.36
C LYS A 91 11.01 -5.78 11.88
N ASP A 92 9.99 -6.58 11.54
CA ASP A 92 9.71 -7.08 10.19
C ASP A 92 8.68 -6.23 9.42
N PHE A 93 8.15 -5.15 10.02
CA PHE A 93 7.23 -4.24 9.33
C PHE A 93 8.01 -3.16 8.60
N LYS A 94 8.27 -3.41 7.32
CA LYS A 94 9.18 -2.63 6.48
C LYS A 94 8.49 -1.75 5.44
N ASP A 95 7.26 -2.06 5.05
CA ASP A 95 6.52 -1.27 4.07
C ASP A 95 5.01 -1.56 4.12
N LEU A 96 4.24 -0.95 3.21
CA LEU A 96 2.81 -1.18 3.04
C LEU A 96 2.49 -2.02 1.80
N SER A 97 3.39 -2.92 1.37
CA SER A 97 3.19 -3.78 0.20
C SER A 97 2.01 -4.74 0.34
N PHE A 98 1.55 -5.01 1.57
CA PHE A 98 0.28 -5.69 1.85
C PHE A 98 -0.94 -4.94 1.27
N LEU A 99 -0.79 -3.65 0.93
CA LEU A 99 -1.73 -2.80 0.18
C LEU A 99 -1.20 -2.39 -1.20
N GLY A 100 -0.25 -3.13 -1.78
CA GLY A 100 0.38 -2.79 -3.06
C GLY A 100 -0.60 -2.70 -4.24
N ASN A 101 -1.77 -3.33 -4.13
CA ASN A 101 -2.87 -3.29 -5.11
C ASN A 101 -3.92 -2.20 -4.82
N LEU A 102 -3.78 -1.44 -3.73
CA LEU A 102 -4.68 -0.35 -3.39
C LEU A 102 -4.60 0.76 -4.44
N THR A 103 -5.71 1.06 -5.11
CA THR A 103 -5.79 2.06 -6.17
C THR A 103 -6.38 3.38 -5.72
N THR A 104 -7.33 3.33 -4.79
CA THR A 104 -8.14 4.50 -4.42
C THR A 104 -8.44 4.54 -2.92
N ILE A 105 -8.18 5.68 -2.31
CA ILE A 105 -8.65 6.05 -0.97
C ILE A 105 -9.73 7.14 -1.15
N TYR A 106 -10.95 6.87 -0.71
CA TYR A 106 -12.05 7.84 -0.88
C TYR A 106 -12.08 8.90 0.22
N GLY A 107 -11.52 8.61 1.41
CA GLY A 107 -11.37 9.58 2.49
C GLY A 107 -12.67 9.98 3.18
N ARG A 108 -13.71 9.14 3.18
CA ARG A 108 -14.93 9.43 3.95
C ARG A 108 -14.61 9.41 5.45
N GLY A 109 -15.05 10.44 6.17
CA GLY A 109 -14.81 10.55 7.61
C GLY A 109 -13.44 11.10 8.00
N SER A 110 -12.61 11.55 7.06
CA SER A 110 -11.26 12.10 7.32
C SER A 110 -11.21 13.24 8.33
N LYS A 111 -12.30 14.00 8.49
CA LYS A 111 -12.41 15.05 9.53
C LYS A 111 -12.17 14.51 10.95
N ARG A 112 -12.54 13.25 11.23
CA ARG A 112 -12.29 12.59 12.53
C ARG A 112 -10.81 12.22 12.73
N TYR A 113 -10.03 12.22 11.65
CA TYR A 113 -8.61 11.90 11.63
C TYR A 113 -7.77 13.16 11.36
N GLN A 114 -8.14 14.27 12.00
CA GLN A 114 -7.48 15.58 11.85
C GLN A 114 -7.41 16.04 10.37
N GLY A 115 -8.40 15.64 9.58
CA GLY A 115 -8.48 15.94 8.15
C GLY A 115 -7.71 14.99 7.24
N ALA A 116 -6.92 14.06 7.77
CA ALA A 116 -6.14 13.12 6.97
C ALA A 116 -6.98 11.92 6.48
N SER A 117 -6.77 11.49 5.24
CA SER A 117 -7.32 10.24 4.70
C SER A 117 -6.26 9.16 4.49
N LEU A 118 -4.99 9.56 4.41
CA LEU A 118 -3.82 8.69 4.51
C LEU A 118 -2.92 9.27 5.60
N SER A 119 -2.73 8.52 6.68
CA SER A 119 -1.86 8.88 7.80
C SER A 119 -0.87 7.76 8.07
N VAL A 120 0.42 8.05 7.95
CA VAL A 120 1.51 7.11 8.26
C VAL A 120 2.45 7.80 9.22
N ALA A 121 2.41 7.43 10.50
CA ALA A 121 3.22 8.09 11.51
C ALA A 121 3.78 7.12 12.54
N TYR A 122 4.94 7.46 13.11
CA TYR A 122 5.57 6.66 14.17
C TYR A 122 5.75 5.18 13.80
N SER A 123 5.98 4.87 12.52
CA SER A 123 6.11 3.50 12.01
C SER A 123 7.56 3.10 11.78
N SER A 124 7.83 1.79 11.75
CA SER A 124 9.14 1.20 11.48
C SER A 124 9.45 1.00 9.99
N ILE A 125 8.51 1.38 9.11
CA ILE A 125 8.63 1.20 7.66
C ILE A 125 9.78 2.02 7.05
N GLU A 126 10.30 1.51 5.93
CA GLU A 126 11.42 2.06 5.18
C GLU A 126 10.99 2.58 3.79
N ALA A 127 9.86 2.12 3.27
CA ALA A 127 9.22 2.57 2.05
C ALA A 127 7.69 2.46 2.19
N LEU A 128 6.92 3.19 1.37
CA LEU A 128 5.46 3.06 1.37
C LEU A 128 5.01 1.85 0.54
N ASN A 129 5.61 1.61 -0.63
CA ASN A 129 5.24 0.52 -1.56
C ASN A 129 3.74 0.45 -1.92
N LEU A 130 3.06 1.60 -1.97
CA LEU A 130 1.69 1.75 -2.46
C LEU A 130 1.64 1.83 -3.99
N SER A 131 2.28 0.88 -4.67
CA SER A 131 2.57 0.92 -6.12
C SER A 131 1.36 1.19 -7.02
N SER A 132 0.19 0.68 -6.65
CA SER A 132 -1.04 0.86 -7.45
C SER A 132 -1.84 2.12 -7.12
N LEU A 133 -1.44 2.91 -6.11
CA LEU A 133 -2.25 4.02 -5.61
C LEU A 133 -2.24 5.16 -6.63
N LYS A 134 -3.43 5.50 -7.13
CA LYS A 134 -3.63 6.52 -8.17
C LYS A 134 -4.49 7.68 -7.71
N ARG A 135 -5.34 7.49 -6.69
CA ARG A 135 -6.34 8.49 -6.30
C ARG A 135 -6.57 8.56 -4.79
N ILE A 136 -6.53 9.77 -4.25
CA ILE A 136 -6.97 10.13 -2.89
C ILE A 136 -8.06 11.18 -3.04
N ARG A 137 -9.33 10.79 -2.91
CA ARG A 137 -10.46 11.62 -3.34
C ARG A 137 -10.81 12.76 -2.39
N ASN A 138 -10.58 12.58 -1.09
CA ASN A 138 -10.85 13.56 -0.05
C ASN A 138 -9.84 13.38 1.08
N GLY A 139 -9.69 14.41 1.92
CA GLY A 139 -8.75 14.40 3.04
C GLY A 139 -7.30 14.61 2.61
N ASN A 140 -6.50 15.05 3.57
CA ASN A 140 -5.07 15.33 3.40
C ASN A 140 -4.25 14.05 3.56
N VAL A 141 -2.97 14.14 3.21
CA VAL A 141 -1.96 13.12 3.49
C VAL A 141 -1.05 13.62 4.60
N VAL A 142 -0.80 12.78 5.60
CA VAL A 142 0.17 13.07 6.67
C VAL A 142 1.12 11.89 6.78
N ILE A 143 2.41 12.14 6.53
CA ILE A 143 3.48 11.14 6.65
C ILE A 143 4.56 11.75 7.54
N ALA A 144 4.61 11.35 8.80
CA ALA A 144 5.49 12.02 9.76
C ALA A 144 6.08 11.11 10.83
N PHE A 145 7.27 11.45 11.33
CA PHE A 145 7.92 10.72 12.42
C PHE A 145 8.23 9.25 12.09
N ASN A 146 8.64 8.97 10.85
CA ASN A 146 9.08 7.64 10.43
C ASN A 146 10.59 7.67 10.14
N ASP A 147 11.39 7.43 11.17
CA ASP A 147 12.85 7.67 11.17
C ASP A 147 13.63 6.84 10.12
N ARG A 148 13.02 5.78 9.58
CA ARG A 148 13.63 4.89 8.58
C ARG A 148 13.05 5.05 7.17
N LEU A 149 11.98 5.83 7.03
CA LEU A 149 11.23 5.97 5.78
C LEU A 149 11.96 6.86 4.78
N CYS A 150 12.21 6.32 3.59
CA CYS A 150 12.69 7.06 2.42
C CYS A 150 11.59 7.14 1.34
N TYR A 151 11.90 7.78 0.21
CA TYR A 151 11.08 7.87 -1.01
C TYR A 151 9.84 8.76 -0.92
N ALA A 152 9.21 8.85 0.25
CA ALA A 152 7.95 9.59 0.44
C ALA A 152 8.05 11.08 0.06
N ASP A 153 9.22 11.70 0.23
CA ASP A 153 9.51 13.09 -0.16
C ASP A 153 9.56 13.31 -1.67
N THR A 154 9.79 12.25 -2.44
CA THR A 154 9.86 12.31 -3.91
C THR A 154 8.48 12.36 -4.57
N VAL A 155 7.44 11.90 -3.86
CA VAL A 155 6.10 11.68 -4.42
C VAL A 155 5.38 13.01 -4.65
N LYS A 156 4.96 13.27 -5.90
CA LYS A 156 4.08 14.40 -6.24
C LYS A 156 2.62 14.10 -5.88
N PHE A 157 2.27 14.22 -4.60
CA PHE A 157 0.92 13.92 -4.09
C PHE A 157 -0.21 14.72 -4.75
N THR A 158 0.07 15.92 -5.24
CA THR A 158 -0.90 16.76 -5.98
C THR A 158 -1.51 16.03 -7.18
N ASN A 159 -0.76 15.11 -7.81
CA ASN A 159 -1.25 14.29 -8.92
C ASN A 159 -2.23 13.18 -8.50
N LEU A 160 -2.30 12.86 -7.20
CA LEU A 160 -3.21 11.87 -6.64
C LEU A 160 -4.51 12.50 -6.14
N PHE A 161 -4.50 13.81 -5.89
CA PHE A 161 -5.62 14.53 -5.30
C PHE A 161 -6.73 14.81 -6.30
N ARG A 162 -7.96 14.76 -5.80
CA ARG A 162 -9.16 15.10 -6.58
C ARG A 162 -9.57 16.55 -6.40
N ARG A 163 -9.28 17.14 -5.23
CA ARG A 163 -9.62 18.52 -4.87
C ARG A 163 -8.37 19.36 -4.72
N LYS A 164 -8.43 20.64 -5.10
CA LYS A 164 -7.28 21.54 -5.11
C LYS A 164 -6.80 21.91 -3.70
N GLU A 165 -7.68 21.83 -2.72
CA GLU A 165 -7.41 22.21 -1.32
C GLU A 165 -6.74 21.09 -0.52
N GLN A 166 -6.64 19.87 -1.08
CA GLN A 166 -5.94 18.77 -0.43
C GLN A 166 -4.44 19.07 -0.35
N GLN A 167 -3.86 18.74 0.80
CA GLN A 167 -2.44 18.94 1.07
C GLN A 167 -1.78 17.64 1.52
N ALA A 168 -0.48 17.55 1.27
CA ALA A 168 0.37 16.49 1.80
C ALA A 168 1.43 17.10 2.71
N THR A 169 1.53 16.59 3.94
CA THR A 169 2.56 16.96 4.90
C THR A 169 3.50 15.77 5.07
N VAL A 170 4.74 15.89 4.58
CA VAL A 170 5.79 14.87 4.70
C VAL A 170 6.95 15.47 5.48
N VAL A 171 7.03 15.17 6.78
CA VAL A 171 7.97 15.86 7.70
C VAL A 171 8.54 14.91 8.74
N LYS A 172 9.75 15.19 9.25
CA LYS A 172 10.37 14.38 10.31
C LYS A 172 10.43 12.88 9.99
N ASN A 173 10.67 12.55 8.72
CA ASN A 173 11.06 11.20 8.30
C ASN A 173 12.57 11.16 8.15
N ARG A 174 13.12 10.05 7.65
CA ARG A 174 14.55 9.98 7.34
C ARG A 174 14.94 11.10 6.38
N SER A 175 16.08 11.75 6.64
CA SER A 175 16.53 12.87 5.82
C SER A 175 16.86 12.42 4.39
N LYS A 176 16.61 13.29 3.41
CA LYS A 176 16.93 13.02 2.00
C LYS A 176 18.40 12.65 1.80
N LEU A 177 19.30 13.36 2.48
CA LEU A 177 20.75 13.10 2.44
C LEU A 177 21.09 11.68 2.93
N GLU A 178 20.53 11.23 4.05
CA GLU A 178 20.78 9.88 4.53
C GLU A 178 20.20 8.80 3.62
N CYS A 179 19.02 9.03 3.03
CA CYS A 179 18.46 8.14 2.03
C CYS A 179 19.40 8.05 0.81
N GLU A 180 19.96 9.17 0.36
CA GLU A 180 20.92 9.20 -0.75
C GLU A 180 22.23 8.49 -0.43
N LEU A 181 22.80 8.67 0.77
CA LEU A 181 24.02 8.00 1.23
C LEU A 181 23.83 6.48 1.34
N THR A 182 22.61 6.03 1.65
CA THR A 182 22.26 4.60 1.71
C THR A 182 21.72 4.05 0.39
N ARG A 183 21.87 4.80 -0.72
CA ARG A 183 21.41 4.43 -2.07
C ARG A 183 19.90 4.10 -2.14
N LYS A 184 19.10 4.65 -1.23
CA LYS A 184 17.64 4.54 -1.22
C LYS A 184 17.04 5.64 -2.11
N ARG A 185 17.08 5.42 -3.42
CA ARG A 185 16.61 6.35 -4.46
C ARG A 185 15.59 5.68 -5.37
N CYS A 186 14.74 6.48 -6.03
CA CYS A 186 13.84 5.96 -7.06
C CYS A 186 14.63 5.30 -8.20
N SER A 187 14.00 4.32 -8.84
CA SER A 187 14.53 3.74 -10.08
C SER A 187 14.72 4.84 -11.15
N THR A 188 15.76 4.71 -11.95
CA THR A 188 16.11 5.68 -13.02
C THR A 188 15.03 5.78 -14.11
N VAL A 189 14.17 4.76 -14.24
CA VAL A 189 13.04 4.76 -15.19
C VAL A 189 11.80 5.48 -14.65
N CYS A 190 11.82 5.92 -13.39
CA CYS A 190 10.72 6.70 -12.84
C CYS A 190 10.76 8.12 -13.42
N GLY A 191 9.61 8.60 -13.89
CA GLY A 191 9.46 9.99 -14.27
C GLY A 191 9.54 10.94 -13.06
N THR A 192 9.26 12.22 -13.31
CA THR A 192 9.40 13.28 -12.29
C THR A 192 8.34 13.25 -11.17
N ASN A 193 7.48 12.23 -11.13
CA ASN A 193 6.40 12.10 -10.15
C ASN A 193 6.83 11.40 -8.85
N GLY A 194 8.07 10.91 -8.79
CA GLY A 194 8.61 10.18 -7.66
C GLY A 194 8.26 8.69 -7.67
N CYS A 195 8.50 8.04 -6.54
CA CYS A 195 8.28 6.61 -6.37
C CYS A 195 7.80 6.28 -4.95
N TRP A 196 7.07 5.17 -4.82
CA TRP A 196 6.64 4.61 -3.55
C TRP A 196 7.74 3.79 -2.85
N GLY A 197 8.84 3.48 -3.55
CA GLY A 197 9.89 2.54 -3.17
C GLY A 197 10.94 2.40 -4.28
N PRO A 198 11.94 1.51 -4.10
CA PRO A 198 13.13 1.47 -4.96
C PRO A 198 12.90 0.86 -6.35
N ARG A 199 11.86 0.04 -6.53
CA ARG A 199 11.71 -0.80 -7.73
C ARG A 199 10.98 -0.05 -8.84
N ARG A 200 11.13 -0.49 -10.09
CA ARG A 200 10.49 0.13 -11.26
C ARG A 200 8.96 0.14 -11.17
N GLU A 201 8.38 -0.89 -10.55
CA GLU A 201 6.94 -0.97 -10.30
C GLU A 201 6.46 0.01 -9.22
N ASN A 202 7.37 0.63 -8.48
CA ASN A 202 7.03 1.62 -7.47
C ASN A 202 6.94 3.05 -8.04
N CYS A 203 7.20 3.29 -9.33
CA CYS A 203 7.10 4.64 -9.91
C CYS A 203 5.65 5.19 -9.79
N VAL A 204 5.52 6.47 -9.49
CA VAL A 204 4.21 7.14 -9.41
C VAL A 204 3.75 7.53 -10.82
N GLY A 205 2.70 6.88 -11.31
CA GLY A 205 2.19 7.11 -12.67
C GLY A 205 2.99 6.35 -13.72
N ASN A 206 3.19 6.95 -14.89
CA ASN A 206 3.86 6.25 -16.00
C ASN A 206 5.38 6.25 -15.80
N ILE A 207 6.00 5.12 -16.15
CA ILE A 207 7.44 5.04 -16.39
C ILE A 207 7.80 5.86 -17.63
N THR A 208 8.97 6.49 -17.64
CA THR A 208 9.47 7.11 -18.86
C THR A 208 9.90 5.99 -19.81
N GLU A 209 9.28 5.87 -20.98
CA GLU A 209 9.67 4.92 -22.05
C GLU A 209 10.97 5.33 -22.76
N ASN A 210 11.89 5.99 -22.07
CA ASN A 210 13.22 6.29 -22.57
C ASN A 210 14.23 5.48 -21.75
N ASN A 211 14.45 4.24 -22.20
CA ASN A 211 15.70 3.45 -22.12
C ASN A 211 15.41 1.95 -22.36
N SER A 212 14.75 1.65 -23.47
CA SER A 212 15.13 0.45 -24.24
C SER A 212 16.25 0.90 -25.19
N ILE A 213 17.42 0.24 -25.16
CA ILE A 213 18.73 0.63 -25.76
C ILE A 213 19.55 1.46 -24.73
N GLU A 214 20.62 1.01 -24.05
CA GLU A 214 21.61 -0.07 -24.19
C GLU A 214 21.91 -0.68 -22.80
N ASP A 215 21.64 -1.97 -22.61
CA ASP A 215 22.49 -2.84 -21.78
C ASP A 215 23.11 -3.86 -22.76
N SER A 216 23.87 -3.35 -23.74
CA SER A 216 24.86 -4.17 -24.42
C SER A 216 26.05 -4.29 -23.47
N PHE A 217 26.10 -5.40 -22.75
CA PHE A 217 27.36 -5.94 -22.25
C PHE A 217 28.34 -6.00 -23.45
N HIS A 218 29.25 -5.03 -23.54
CA HIS A 218 30.53 -5.25 -24.22
C HIS A 218 31.38 -6.09 -23.25
N ILE A 219 31.31 -7.41 -23.40
CA ILE A 219 32.47 -8.23 -23.09
C ILE A 219 33.34 -8.13 -24.33
N ASP A 220 34.36 -7.28 -24.25
CA ASP A 220 35.63 -7.38 -24.96
C ASP A 220 36.54 -6.31 -24.36
N ASP A 221 37.23 -6.69 -23.28
CA ASP A 221 38.53 -6.14 -22.85
C ASP A 221 38.98 -6.78 -21.52
N ILE A 222 39.20 -8.11 -21.51
CA ILE A 222 40.23 -8.75 -20.66
C ILE A 222 40.80 -9.95 -21.43
N LEU A 223 42.07 -9.79 -21.85
CA LEU A 223 43.03 -10.73 -22.49
C LEU A 223 42.90 -11.02 -23.99
#